data_AF-A0A1Q9NM77-F1
#
_entry.id   AF-A0A1Q9NM77-F1
#
_cell.length_a   1.000
_cell.length_b   1.000
_cell.length_c   1.000
_cell.angle_alpha   90.00
_cell.angle_beta   90.00
_cell.angle_gamma   90.00
#
_symmetry.space_group_name_H-M   'P 1'
#
loop_
_entity.id
_entity.type
_entity.pdbx_description
1 polymer ?
#
loop_
_entity_poly.entity_id
_entity_poly.type
_entity_poly.pdbx_seq_one_letter_code
_entity_poly.pdbx_strand_id
1 'polypeptide(L)'
;MKTNFYCEICADALSVDKEDKKTYSSIREEDNLLMGKLFIIRTVHEKDNELHYNVVVVDEVGSYRAHQDSYSEEKKIVIQERPVLSRAVKIGPATSRPSANIERPKVISLDQVTPSDRKFQSLFLGRIAILGQGGSGKTRSIQQIANELAGKEMYPWSEEKNIAGTLTVTPYALKTPSGIQVVMNDNPGQSSLDLVRQSVAMAGANYAGIVIFTDATAWNFKEIGVQHALLISQYITEIDNIPVLVITSKTDLYKILSSPKIIDHHSSLIADTVQDITPNQKVVYFDRVNNQPRSFNIKQGRQDSLYFTQLEQVLVNTMQVDHRENDYPGFSQVNVRLYVRSLLLGFCDLVLQWMKDSRIPDIYPELNAFDDNLINALNYYRPTAFETNTTWRQFHGEEKNEPPLISDAFDRTSIKGVFQEYVLANKDKHQQFLDSLTQYHEEYRWNVIGGVYTNSVTPEGRKNMLHAFEQHFFAVAEAKGHKDLEVKDLGLDQFL
;
A
#
# COMPACT_ATOMS: atom_id res chain seq x y z
N MET A 1 -18.99 -21.27 11.40
CA MET A 1 -19.10 -20.37 10.24
C MET A 1 -17.91 -20.61 9.34
N LYS A 2 -18.15 -21.20 8.15
CA LYS A 2 -17.11 -21.82 7.33
C LYS A 2 -16.67 -20.90 6.18
N THR A 3 -15.38 -20.60 6.13
CA THR A 3 -14.72 -19.82 5.08
C THR A 3 -13.89 -20.77 4.21
N ASN A 4 -13.97 -20.63 2.89
CA ASN A 4 -13.17 -21.43 1.95
C ASN A 4 -12.17 -20.52 1.23
N PHE A 5 -10.95 -21.00 1.04
CA PHE A 5 -9.88 -20.32 0.32
C PHE A 5 -8.90 -21.35 -0.24
N TYR A 6 -7.87 -20.91 -0.97
CA TYR A 6 -6.85 -21.79 -1.52
C TYR A 6 -5.52 -21.52 -0.83
N CYS A 7 -4.72 -22.58 -0.61
CA CYS A 7 -3.35 -22.39 -0.16
C CYS A 7 -2.53 -21.66 -1.23
N GLU A 8 -1.83 -20.58 -0.87
CA GLU A 8 -0.98 -19.84 -1.82
C GLU A 8 0.26 -20.60 -2.29
N ILE A 9 0.68 -21.63 -1.55
CA ILE A 9 1.89 -22.41 -1.85
C ILE A 9 1.58 -23.52 -2.85
N CYS A 10 0.47 -24.24 -2.66
CA CYS A 10 0.18 -25.47 -3.40
C CYS A 10 -1.18 -25.50 -4.11
N ALA A 11 -1.96 -24.42 -4.01
CA ALA A 11 -3.28 -24.25 -4.60
C ALA A 11 -4.36 -25.25 -4.13
N ASP A 12 -4.13 -26.00 -3.05
CA ASP A 12 -5.16 -26.88 -2.49
C ASP A 12 -6.29 -26.07 -1.85
N ALA A 13 -7.52 -26.55 -2.02
CA ALA A 13 -8.68 -25.96 -1.38
C ALA A 13 -8.64 -26.21 0.14
N LEU A 14 -8.63 -25.13 0.91
CA LEU A 14 -8.65 -25.12 2.36
C LEU A 14 -9.99 -24.56 2.85
N SER A 15 -10.33 -24.95 4.08
CA SER A 15 -11.49 -24.41 4.76
C SER A 15 -11.22 -24.20 6.23
N VAL A 16 -11.67 -23.05 6.72
CA VAL A 16 -11.51 -22.64 8.11
C VAL A 16 -12.87 -22.28 8.69
N ASP A 17 -13.11 -22.70 9.93
CA ASP A 17 -14.28 -22.31 10.70
C ASP A 17 -13.80 -21.67 12.00
N LYS A 18 -14.15 -20.40 12.22
CA LYS A 18 -13.72 -19.64 13.41
C LYS A 18 -14.17 -20.31 14.73
N GLU A 19 -15.27 -21.06 14.69
CA GLU A 19 -15.81 -21.80 15.84
C GLU A 19 -15.17 -23.19 16.01
N ASP A 20 -14.46 -23.71 15.00
CA ASP A 20 -13.78 -25.00 15.06
C ASP A 20 -12.25 -24.82 15.13
N LYS A 21 -11.72 -24.90 16.35
CA LYS A 21 -10.28 -24.83 16.65
C LYS A 21 -9.43 -25.88 15.94
N LYS A 22 -10.02 -26.92 15.33
CA LYS A 22 -9.27 -27.92 14.54
C LYS A 22 -8.89 -27.39 13.16
N THR A 23 -9.57 -26.34 12.69
CA THR A 23 -9.39 -25.82 11.34
C THR A 23 -8.34 -24.71 11.24
N TYR A 24 -7.79 -24.26 12.37
CA TYR A 24 -6.76 -23.23 12.45
C TYR A 24 -5.74 -23.48 13.57
N SER A 25 -4.55 -22.92 13.41
CA SER A 25 -3.47 -22.93 14.40
C SER A 25 -3.53 -21.73 15.36
N SER A 26 -3.97 -20.56 14.88
CA SER A 26 -4.21 -19.38 15.70
C SER A 26 -5.27 -18.47 15.07
N ILE A 27 -5.96 -17.70 15.90
CA ILE A 27 -6.92 -16.67 15.48
C ILE A 27 -6.67 -15.40 16.30
N ARG A 28 -6.65 -14.24 15.65
CA ARG A 28 -6.63 -12.92 16.28
C ARG A 28 -7.83 -12.12 15.78
N GLU A 29 -8.53 -11.46 16.69
CA GLU A 29 -9.61 -10.54 16.37
C GLU A 29 -9.05 -9.11 16.30
N GLU A 30 -9.48 -8.36 15.29
CA GLU A 30 -9.17 -6.94 15.11
C GLU A 30 -10.45 -6.19 14.78
N ASP A 31 -10.71 -5.11 15.53
CA ASP A 31 -11.82 -4.21 15.21
C ASP A 31 -11.44 -3.32 14.02
N ASN A 32 -12.24 -3.39 12.95
CA ASN A 32 -12.10 -2.54 11.78
C ASN A 32 -13.33 -1.61 11.67
N LEU A 33 -13.11 -0.30 11.75
CA LEU A 33 -14.16 0.72 11.75
C LEU A 33 -15.09 0.68 10.51
N LEU A 34 -14.65 0.10 9.38
CA LEU A 34 -15.44 0.02 8.14
C LEU A 34 -15.99 -1.37 7.85
N MET A 35 -15.29 -2.42 8.28
CA MET A 35 -15.65 -3.82 7.96
C MET A 35 -16.17 -4.60 9.15
N GLY A 36 -16.39 -3.92 10.29
CA GLY A 36 -16.72 -4.57 11.55
C GLY A 36 -15.54 -5.40 12.05
N LYS A 37 -15.82 -6.55 12.66
CA LYS A 37 -14.76 -7.40 13.21
C LYS A 37 -14.05 -8.18 12.11
N LEU A 38 -12.73 -8.08 12.07
CA LEU A 38 -11.87 -8.92 11.26
C LEU A 38 -11.21 -9.99 12.12
N PHE A 39 -11.05 -11.17 11.55
CA PHE A 39 -10.42 -12.34 12.14
C PHE A 39 -9.23 -12.71 11.28
N ILE A 40 -8.04 -12.56 11.84
CA ILE A 40 -6.79 -13.01 11.25
C ILE A 40 -6.57 -14.45 11.69
N ILE A 41 -6.76 -15.39 10.77
CA ILE A 41 -6.75 -16.82 11.04
C ILE A 41 -5.54 -17.45 10.36
N ARG A 42 -4.65 -18.06 11.16
CA ARG A 42 -3.52 -18.85 10.65
C ARG A 42 -3.93 -20.30 10.53
N THR A 43 -3.93 -20.85 9.34
CA THR A 43 -4.18 -22.28 9.08
C THR A 43 -2.88 -22.99 8.70
N VAL A 44 -2.81 -24.28 8.99
CA VAL A 44 -1.70 -25.15 8.57
C VAL A 44 -2.26 -26.41 7.93
N HIS A 45 -1.66 -26.85 6.83
CA HIS A 45 -1.89 -28.18 6.28
C HIS A 45 -0.56 -28.77 5.81
N GLU A 46 -0.52 -30.09 5.67
CA GLU A 46 0.67 -30.83 5.26
C GLU A 46 0.54 -31.23 3.79
N LYS A 47 1.60 -31.01 3.02
CA LYS A 47 1.74 -31.49 1.64
C LYS A 47 3.21 -31.77 1.36
N ASP A 48 3.51 -32.91 0.73
CA ASP A 48 4.86 -33.27 0.29
C ASP A 48 5.97 -33.17 1.37
N ASN A 49 5.68 -33.57 2.62
CA ASN A 49 6.56 -33.44 3.81
C ASN A 49 6.85 -31.98 4.28
N GLU A 50 6.14 -31.00 3.74
CA GLU A 50 6.18 -29.61 4.19
C GLU A 50 4.89 -29.25 4.93
N LEU A 51 5.03 -28.37 5.93
CA LEU A 51 3.91 -27.71 6.60
C LEU A 51 3.68 -26.36 5.93
N HIS A 52 2.54 -26.21 5.26
CA HIS A 52 2.14 -24.97 4.61
C HIS A 52 1.31 -24.13 5.56
N TYR A 53 1.87 -23.00 6.00
CA TYR A 53 1.17 -22.00 6.77
C TYR A 53 0.54 -20.96 5.85
N ASN A 54 -0.71 -20.62 6.16
CA ASN A 54 -1.47 -19.59 5.46
C ASN A 54 -2.10 -18.71 6.53
N VAL A 55 -1.96 -17.39 6.43
CA VAL A 55 -2.58 -16.42 7.32
C VAL A 55 -3.63 -15.69 6.48
N VAL A 56 -4.90 -15.89 6.81
CA VAL A 56 -6.02 -15.32 6.06
C VAL A 56 -6.81 -14.34 6.93
N VAL A 57 -7.34 -13.30 6.30
CA VAL A 57 -8.22 -12.33 6.94
C VAL A 57 -9.65 -12.68 6.56
N VAL A 58 -10.50 -12.84 7.56
CA VAL A 58 -11.91 -13.19 7.43
C VAL A 58 -12.73 -12.14 8.17
N ASP A 59 -13.89 -11.75 7.66
CA ASP A 59 -14.76 -10.81 8.39
C ASP A 59 -15.71 -11.48 9.39
N GLU A 60 -16.55 -10.68 10.05
CA GLU A 60 -17.53 -11.15 11.03
C GLU A 60 -18.54 -12.15 10.49
N VAL A 61 -18.87 -12.05 9.19
CA VAL A 61 -19.79 -12.95 8.48
C VAL A 61 -19.09 -14.14 7.83
N GLY A 62 -17.79 -14.34 8.09
CA GLY A 62 -17.05 -15.51 7.60
C GLY A 62 -16.64 -15.41 6.13
N SER A 63 -16.68 -14.22 5.54
CA SER A 63 -16.21 -13.98 4.18
C SER A 63 -14.70 -13.81 4.18
N TYR A 64 -14.03 -14.53 3.29
CA TYR A 64 -12.62 -14.33 3.01
C TYR A 64 -12.39 -12.91 2.48
N ARG A 65 -11.43 -12.19 3.05
CA ARG A 65 -11.10 -10.81 2.68
C ARG A 65 -9.73 -10.71 2.01
N ALA A 66 -8.71 -11.38 2.56
CA ALA A 66 -7.39 -11.43 1.96
C ALA A 66 -6.53 -12.57 2.49
N HIS A 67 -5.41 -12.79 1.80
CA HIS A 67 -4.27 -13.55 2.30
C HIS A 67 -3.25 -12.55 2.85
N GLN A 68 -2.90 -12.68 4.12
CA GLN A 68 -1.92 -11.81 4.78
C GLN A 68 -0.49 -12.35 4.62
N ASP A 69 -0.30 -13.66 4.73
CA ASP A 69 1.03 -14.29 4.67
C ASP A 69 0.92 -15.78 4.31
N SER A 70 1.96 -16.33 3.69
CA SER A 70 2.07 -17.76 3.41
C SER A 70 3.53 -18.21 3.33
N TYR A 71 3.88 -19.31 4.01
CA TYR A 71 5.22 -19.91 3.95
C TYR A 71 5.17 -21.40 4.28
N SER A 72 6.19 -22.14 3.83
CA SER A 72 6.37 -23.55 4.17
C SER A 72 7.50 -23.77 5.16
N GLU A 73 7.36 -24.80 6.00
CA GLU A 73 8.42 -25.31 6.86
C GLU A 73 8.62 -26.81 6.62
N GLU A 74 9.87 -27.27 6.53
CA GLU A 74 10.17 -28.70 6.52
C GLU A 74 9.74 -29.35 7.84
N LYS A 75 9.05 -30.49 7.74
CA LYS A 75 8.63 -31.26 8.91
C LYS A 75 9.85 -31.85 9.61
N LYS A 76 10.35 -31.18 10.66
CA LYS A 76 11.44 -31.70 11.49
C LYS A 76 11.01 -32.99 12.19
N ILE A 77 11.53 -34.13 11.73
CA ILE A 77 11.41 -35.40 12.43
C ILE A 77 12.31 -35.34 13.66
N VAL A 78 11.75 -35.06 14.83
CA VAL A 78 12.47 -35.21 16.10
C VAL A 78 12.56 -36.69 16.43
N ILE A 79 13.67 -37.33 16.07
CA ILE A 79 14.02 -38.66 16.57
C ILE A 79 14.42 -38.48 18.04
N GLN A 80 13.54 -38.82 18.97
CA GLN A 80 13.91 -38.97 20.39
C GLN A 80 14.81 -40.20 20.53
N GLU A 81 16.13 -40.01 20.47
CA GLU A 81 17.08 -41.03 20.90
C GLU A 81 16.96 -41.20 22.42
N ARG A 82 16.50 -42.37 22.86
CA ARG A 82 16.54 -42.76 24.27
C ARG A 82 18.00 -42.91 24.70
N PRO A 83 18.42 -42.35 25.85
CA PRO A 83 19.78 -42.51 26.34
C PRO A 83 19.98 -43.97 26.78
N VAL A 84 20.87 -44.67 26.08
CA VAL A 84 21.37 -45.98 26.50
C VAL A 84 22.39 -45.75 27.62
N LEU A 85 22.04 -46.19 28.84
CA LEU A 85 22.96 -46.33 29.96
C LEU A 85 24.06 -47.34 29.59
N SER A 86 25.29 -46.89 29.34
CA SER A 86 26.45 -47.76 29.24
C SER A 86 27.25 -47.77 30.56
N ARG A 87 27.37 -48.97 31.11
CA ARG A 87 28.17 -49.31 32.30
C ARG A 87 29.67 -49.13 32.03
N ALA A 88 30.38 -48.74 33.08
CA ALA A 88 31.84 -48.74 33.17
C ALA A 88 32.44 -50.14 32.98
N VAL A 89 33.49 -50.25 32.16
CA VAL A 89 34.48 -51.35 32.19
C VAL A 89 35.89 -50.78 31.92
N LYS A 90 36.86 -51.45 32.55
CA LYS A 90 38.23 -51.09 32.93
C LYS A 90 39.26 -50.83 31.82
N ILE A 91 40.30 -50.13 32.27
CA ILE A 91 41.63 -49.80 31.72
C ILE A 91 42.45 -51.02 31.27
N GLY A 92 43.22 -50.87 30.19
CA GLY A 92 44.42 -51.65 29.83
C GLY A 92 45.11 -51.13 28.55
N PRO A 93 46.45 -51.14 28.39
CA PRO A 93 47.16 -50.11 27.63
C PRO A 93 47.80 -50.54 26.28
N ALA A 94 48.15 -49.49 25.52
CA ALA A 94 49.16 -49.36 24.45
C ALA A 94 48.90 -50.05 23.08
N THR A 95 48.84 -49.24 22.01
CA THR A 95 49.79 -49.29 20.88
C THR A 95 49.62 -48.12 19.90
N SER A 96 50.75 -47.45 19.68
CA SER A 96 51.26 -46.60 18.59
C SER A 96 50.45 -46.20 17.33
N ARG A 97 50.70 -44.92 16.93
CA ARG A 97 50.70 -44.22 15.61
C ARG A 97 49.42 -43.45 15.20
N PRO A 98 49.50 -42.43 14.31
CA PRO A 98 50.58 -41.48 14.00
C PRO A 98 50.11 -39.99 14.08
N SER A 99 51.10 -39.09 14.01
CA SER A 99 50.99 -37.62 13.97
C SER A 99 50.12 -37.07 12.83
N ALA A 100 49.12 -36.26 13.17
CA ALA A 100 48.51 -35.28 12.28
C ALA A 100 48.79 -33.87 12.82
N ASN A 101 49.46 -33.05 12.01
CA ASN A 101 49.66 -31.62 12.26
C ASN A 101 48.30 -30.92 12.31
N ILE A 102 47.89 -30.48 13.49
CA ILE A 102 46.83 -29.50 13.66
C ILE A 102 47.52 -28.13 13.70
N GLU A 103 47.45 -27.40 12.58
CA GLU A 103 47.73 -25.96 12.60
C GLU A 103 46.74 -25.30 13.56
N ARG A 104 47.26 -24.72 14.65
CA ARG A 104 46.43 -23.90 15.55
C ARG A 104 45.98 -22.65 14.78
N PRO A 105 44.71 -22.24 14.87
CA PRO A 105 44.29 -20.97 14.32
C PRO A 105 45.11 -19.85 14.97
N LYS A 106 45.67 -18.96 14.14
CA LYS A 106 46.32 -17.73 14.59
C LYS A 106 45.33 -16.96 15.45
N VAL A 107 45.58 -16.91 16.75
CA VAL A 107 44.95 -15.94 17.65
C VAL A 107 45.49 -14.57 17.26
N ILE A 108 44.69 -13.82 16.50
CA ILE A 108 44.95 -12.39 16.27
C ILE A 108 44.72 -11.71 17.63
N SER A 109 45.73 -11.04 18.16
CA SER A 109 45.60 -10.29 19.41
C SER A 109 44.58 -9.16 19.22
N LEU A 110 43.73 -8.95 20.23
CA LEU A 110 42.72 -7.88 20.26
C LEU A 110 43.31 -6.45 20.21
N ASP A 111 44.64 -6.34 20.19
CA ASP A 111 45.39 -5.08 20.23
C ASP A 111 45.77 -4.55 18.83
N GLN A 112 45.38 -5.25 17.76
CA GLN A 112 45.61 -4.81 16.37
C GLN A 112 44.34 -4.37 15.62
N VAL A 113 43.25 -4.11 16.34
CA VAL A 113 42.03 -3.55 15.74
C VAL A 113 42.07 -2.03 15.87
N THR A 114 42.15 -1.32 14.75
CA THR A 114 42.14 0.15 14.76
C THR A 114 40.78 0.68 15.25
N PRO A 115 40.69 1.84 15.93
CA PRO A 115 39.42 2.41 16.39
C PRO A 115 38.39 2.66 15.27
N SER A 116 38.83 2.77 14.02
CA SER A 116 37.98 2.84 12.82
C SER A 116 37.24 1.53 12.52
N ASP A 117 37.77 0.37 12.93
CA ASP A 117 37.16 -0.94 12.70
C ASP A 117 36.13 -1.32 13.79
N ARG A 118 36.02 -0.52 14.87
CA ARG A 118 35.11 -0.77 16.00
C ARG A 118 33.82 0.05 15.98
N LYS A 119 33.59 0.95 15.01
CA LYS A 119 32.66 2.07 15.25
C LYS A 119 31.17 1.85 15.00
N PHE A 120 30.74 0.76 14.37
CA PHE A 120 29.30 0.48 14.27
C PHE A 120 29.02 -1.01 14.51
N GLN A 121 29.09 -1.43 15.78
CA GLN A 121 28.23 -2.52 16.23
C GLN A 121 26.80 -2.17 15.79
N SER A 122 26.15 -3.08 15.06
CA SER A 122 24.91 -2.83 14.33
C SER A 122 23.93 -1.93 15.07
N LEU A 123 23.82 -0.67 14.64
CA LEU A 123 22.96 0.32 15.28
C LEU A 123 21.51 0.02 14.92
N PHE A 124 20.67 -0.25 15.91
CA PHE A 124 19.24 -0.46 15.71
C PHE A 124 18.45 0.82 15.93
N LEU A 125 17.92 1.39 14.85
CA LEU A 125 17.14 2.63 14.88
C LEU A 125 15.74 2.44 15.46
N GLY A 126 15.23 1.21 15.52
CA GLY A 126 13.88 0.92 16.01
C GLY A 126 12.89 0.68 14.89
N ARG A 127 11.62 0.98 15.17
CA ARG A 127 10.51 0.81 14.23
C ARG A 127 10.17 2.15 13.58
N ILE A 128 9.93 2.15 12.28
CA ILE A 128 9.45 3.31 11.53
C ILE A 128 8.07 3.01 10.98
N ALA A 129 7.09 3.86 11.27
CA ALA A 129 5.73 3.68 10.76
C ALA A 129 5.63 4.24 9.34
N ILE A 130 5.12 3.45 8.40
CA ILE A 130 4.83 3.91 7.05
C ILE A 130 3.33 4.08 6.89
N LEU A 131 2.91 5.33 6.69
CA LEU A 131 1.53 5.81 6.72
C LEU A 131 1.18 6.49 5.39
N GLY A 132 -0.11 6.71 5.16
CA GLY A 132 -0.62 7.37 3.97
C GLY A 132 -1.84 6.67 3.39
N GLN A 133 -2.49 7.35 2.45
CA GLN A 133 -3.76 6.89 1.90
C GLN A 133 -3.68 5.58 1.09
N GLY A 134 -4.85 5.02 0.77
CA GLY A 134 -4.96 3.91 -0.17
C GLY A 134 -4.30 4.24 -1.51
N GLY A 135 -3.57 3.30 -2.09
CA GLY A 135 -2.99 3.46 -3.42
C GLY A 135 -1.77 4.37 -3.52
N SER A 136 -1.35 5.11 -2.49
CA SER A 136 -0.21 6.06 -2.53
C SER A 136 1.19 5.43 -2.72
N GLY A 137 1.28 4.14 -3.06
CA GLY A 137 2.55 3.50 -3.41
C GLY A 137 3.44 3.10 -2.23
N LYS A 138 2.95 3.15 -0.97
CA LYS A 138 3.70 2.77 0.26
C LYS A 138 4.40 1.41 0.12
N THR A 139 3.61 0.36 0.01
CA THR A 139 4.07 -1.04 -0.03
C THR A 139 5.12 -1.26 -1.11
N ARG A 140 4.83 -0.77 -2.33
CA ARG A 140 5.77 -0.88 -3.46
C ARG A 140 7.08 -0.15 -3.20
N SER A 141 7.03 1.03 -2.59
CA SER A 141 8.20 1.84 -2.26
C SER A 141 9.08 1.14 -1.22
N ILE A 142 8.47 0.61 -0.16
CA ILE A 142 9.18 -0.11 0.91
C ILE A 142 9.84 -1.38 0.37
N GLN A 143 9.10 -2.18 -0.40
CA GLN A 143 9.62 -3.40 -1.00
C GLN A 143 10.80 -3.11 -1.94
N GLN A 144 10.71 -2.04 -2.72
CA GLN A 144 11.79 -1.61 -3.59
C GLN A 144 13.06 -1.29 -2.80
N ILE A 145 12.95 -0.43 -1.78
CA ILE A 145 14.08 -0.08 -0.89
C ILE A 145 14.64 -1.33 -0.24
N ALA A 146 13.78 -2.23 0.23
CA ALA A 146 14.20 -3.46 0.89
C ALA A 146 15.01 -4.37 -0.05
N ASN A 147 14.57 -4.51 -1.29
CA ASN A 147 15.27 -5.28 -2.32
C ASN A 147 16.61 -4.64 -2.70
N GLU A 148 16.65 -3.30 -2.81
CA GLU A 148 17.88 -2.55 -3.11
C GLU A 148 18.93 -2.69 -2.02
N LEU A 149 18.53 -2.49 -0.76
CA LEU A 149 19.43 -2.67 0.39
C LEU A 149 19.95 -4.11 0.52
N ALA A 150 19.15 -5.09 0.10
CA ALA A 150 19.56 -6.49 0.10
C ALA A 150 20.43 -6.90 -1.10
N GLY A 151 20.51 -6.06 -2.14
CA GLY A 151 21.16 -6.39 -3.40
C GLY A 151 20.51 -7.57 -4.16
N LYS A 152 19.27 -7.94 -3.79
CA LYS A 152 18.51 -9.04 -4.39
C LYS A 152 17.01 -8.84 -4.19
N GLU A 153 16.19 -9.45 -5.05
CA GLU A 153 14.74 -9.44 -4.90
C GLU A 153 14.32 -10.35 -3.74
N MET A 154 14.00 -9.75 -2.59
CA MET A 154 13.47 -10.44 -1.41
C MET A 154 11.94 -10.37 -1.34
N TYR A 155 11.36 -9.28 -1.83
CA TYR A 155 9.95 -8.98 -1.79
C TYR A 155 9.46 -8.71 -3.22
N PRO A 156 9.02 -9.74 -3.95
CA PRO A 156 8.53 -9.57 -5.31
C PRO A 156 7.21 -8.80 -5.33
N TRP A 157 7.07 -7.87 -6.28
CA TRP A 157 5.84 -7.10 -6.45
C TRP A 157 4.88 -7.81 -7.40
N SER A 158 3.63 -8.01 -6.96
CA SER A 158 2.52 -8.46 -7.81
C SER A 158 1.37 -7.48 -7.72
N GLU A 159 0.99 -6.90 -8.84
CA GLU A 159 -0.12 -5.95 -8.89
C GLU A 159 -1.45 -6.58 -8.45
N GLU A 160 -1.72 -7.79 -8.91
CA GLU A 160 -2.94 -8.54 -8.60
C GLU A 160 -3.04 -8.85 -7.10
N LYS A 161 -1.94 -9.28 -6.46
CA LYS A 161 -1.90 -9.53 -5.01
C LYS A 161 -2.09 -8.24 -4.19
N ASN A 162 -1.65 -7.10 -4.71
CA ASN A 162 -1.65 -5.83 -3.97
C ASN A 162 -2.82 -4.91 -4.30
N ILE A 163 -3.78 -5.37 -5.14
CA ILE A 163 -4.88 -4.53 -5.59
C ILE A 163 -5.84 -4.15 -4.46
N ALA A 164 -6.11 -5.07 -3.53
CA ALA A 164 -6.89 -4.82 -2.32
C ALA A 164 -6.13 -3.93 -1.32
N GLY A 165 -4.80 -3.86 -1.46
CA GLY A 165 -3.90 -3.15 -0.56
C GLY A 165 -3.59 -3.92 0.72
N THR A 166 -2.64 -3.37 1.48
CA THR A 166 -2.28 -3.83 2.81
C THR A 166 -3.48 -3.71 3.75
N LEU A 167 -3.97 -4.84 4.29
CA LEU A 167 -5.08 -4.88 5.25
C LEU A 167 -4.61 -4.90 6.71
N THR A 168 -3.37 -5.33 6.95
CA THR A 168 -2.76 -5.47 8.27
C THR A 168 -1.36 -4.88 8.26
N VAL A 169 -0.83 -4.47 9.41
CA VAL A 169 0.55 -3.97 9.49
C VAL A 169 1.56 -5.04 9.08
N THR A 170 2.39 -4.76 8.08
CA THR A 170 3.41 -5.67 7.55
C THR A 170 4.82 -5.14 7.85
N PRO A 171 5.64 -5.85 8.65
CA PRO A 171 6.99 -5.41 8.99
C PRO A 171 8.02 -5.80 7.92
N TYR A 172 8.92 -4.88 7.59
CA TYR A 172 10.07 -5.07 6.71
C TYR A 172 11.36 -4.80 7.50
N ALA A 173 12.15 -5.84 7.77
CA ALA A 173 13.43 -5.71 8.46
C ALA A 173 14.52 -5.35 7.46
N LEU A 174 15.08 -4.15 7.59
CA LEU A 174 16.09 -3.61 6.71
C LEU A 174 17.44 -3.52 7.41
N LYS A 175 18.50 -3.80 6.66
CA LYS A 175 19.88 -3.57 7.10
C LYS A 175 20.61 -2.79 6.03
N THR A 176 21.10 -1.60 6.36
CA THR A 176 21.94 -0.81 5.45
C THR A 176 23.31 -1.45 5.31
N PRO A 177 24.08 -1.12 4.26
CA PRO A 177 25.45 -1.58 4.11
C PRO A 177 26.38 -1.16 5.26
N SER A 178 26.11 -0.01 5.88
CA SER A 178 26.85 0.44 7.08
C SER A 178 26.50 -0.31 8.36
N GLY A 179 25.57 -1.26 8.30
CA GLY A 179 25.18 -2.10 9.43
C GLY A 179 24.07 -1.54 10.31
N ILE A 180 23.44 -0.43 9.90
CA ILE A 180 22.25 0.11 10.56
C ILE A 180 21.07 -0.80 10.29
N GLN A 181 20.30 -1.10 11.34
CA GLN A 181 19.12 -1.95 11.29
C GLN A 181 17.88 -1.13 11.63
N VAL A 182 16.81 -1.33 10.86
CA VAL A 182 15.53 -0.68 11.05
C VAL A 182 14.39 -1.61 10.67
N VAL A 183 13.25 -1.51 11.35
CA VAL A 183 12.04 -2.22 10.96
C VAL A 183 11.03 -1.21 10.42
N MET A 184 10.70 -1.29 9.15
CA MET A 184 9.67 -0.45 8.54
C MET A 184 8.32 -1.17 8.56
N ASN A 185 7.35 -0.60 9.26
CA ASN A 185 6.01 -1.16 9.36
C ASN A 185 5.12 -0.52 8.28
N ASP A 186 4.78 -1.26 7.23
CA ASP A 186 3.78 -0.85 6.25
C ASP A 186 2.39 -0.93 6.89
N ASN A 187 1.76 0.22 7.12
CA ASN A 187 0.42 0.24 7.69
C ASN A 187 -0.63 0.19 6.57
N PRO A 188 -1.82 -0.37 6.86
CA PRO A 188 -2.95 -0.33 5.95
C PRO A 188 -3.21 1.08 5.42
N GLY A 189 -3.77 1.18 4.20
CA GLY A 189 -4.24 2.47 3.68
C GLY A 189 -5.24 3.08 4.66
N GLN A 190 -4.94 4.25 5.20
CA GLN A 190 -5.77 4.82 6.24
C GLN A 190 -6.99 5.51 5.63
N SER A 191 -8.18 5.06 6.05
CA SER A 191 -9.48 5.59 5.64
C SER A 191 -10.14 6.46 6.69
N SER A 192 -9.47 6.75 7.81
CA SER A 192 -9.92 7.77 8.76
C SER A 192 -8.79 8.21 9.66
N LEU A 193 -8.90 9.45 10.14
CA LEU A 193 -7.99 10.02 11.14
C LEU A 193 -7.95 9.17 12.42
N ASP A 194 -9.11 8.65 12.84
CA ASP A 194 -9.22 7.84 14.05
C ASP A 194 -8.56 6.48 13.89
N LEU A 195 -8.56 5.87 12.71
CA LEU A 195 -7.77 4.67 12.42
C LEU A 195 -6.27 4.95 12.46
N VAL A 196 -5.84 6.15 12.08
CA VAL A 196 -4.43 6.56 12.24
C VAL A 196 -4.07 6.69 13.71
N ARG A 197 -4.90 7.43 14.46
CA ARG A 197 -4.72 7.65 15.89
C ARG A 197 -4.77 6.34 16.66
N GLN A 198 -5.69 5.44 16.34
CA GLN A 198 -5.78 4.11 16.92
C GLN A 198 -4.60 3.25 16.48
N SER A 199 -4.15 3.27 15.22
CA SER A 199 -2.97 2.51 14.81
C SER A 199 -1.71 2.98 15.53
N VAL A 200 -1.54 4.29 15.72
CA VAL A 200 -0.42 4.89 16.47
C VAL A 200 -0.54 4.60 17.97
N ALA A 201 -1.74 4.73 18.56
CA ALA A 201 -2.00 4.51 19.98
C ALA A 201 -2.02 3.02 20.39
N MET A 202 -2.69 2.16 19.61
CA MET A 202 -2.76 0.71 19.81
C MET A 202 -1.44 0.02 19.54
N ALA A 203 -0.58 0.59 18.68
CA ALA A 203 0.73 0.00 18.44
C ALA A 203 1.52 -0.13 19.74
N GLY A 204 1.33 0.77 20.74
CA GLY A 204 2.11 0.74 21.99
C GLY A 204 3.62 0.58 21.75
N ALA A 205 4.06 0.88 20.54
CA ALA A 205 5.35 0.54 19.98
C ALA A 205 5.97 1.89 19.71
N ASN A 206 7.01 2.20 20.46
CA ASN A 206 7.83 3.38 20.31
C ASN A 206 8.35 3.44 18.86
N TYR A 207 7.57 4.06 17.97
CA TYR A 207 8.02 4.38 16.63
C TYR A 207 9.11 5.42 16.80
N ALA A 208 10.28 5.12 16.26
CA ALA A 208 11.42 6.01 16.30
C ALA A 208 11.36 7.05 15.18
N GLY A 209 10.53 6.82 14.16
CA GLY A 209 10.30 7.72 13.03
C GLY A 209 9.02 7.38 12.30
N ILE A 210 8.50 8.34 11.53
CA ILE A 210 7.26 8.21 10.77
C ILE A 210 7.47 8.68 9.34
N VAL A 211 6.91 7.94 8.37
CA VAL A 211 6.96 8.26 6.94
C VAL A 211 5.54 8.30 6.40
N ILE A 212 5.15 9.39 5.76
CA ILE A 212 3.79 9.60 5.26
C ILE A 212 3.83 9.76 3.74
N PHE A 213 3.10 8.91 3.01
CA PHE A 213 2.98 8.97 1.56
C PHE A 213 1.72 9.71 1.11
N THR A 214 1.89 10.73 0.29
CA THR A 214 0.84 11.42 -0.47
C THR A 214 0.91 11.00 -1.95
N ASP A 215 -0.21 11.04 -2.68
CA ASP A 215 -0.27 10.66 -4.11
C ASP A 215 -0.30 11.91 -4.98
N ALA A 216 0.56 12.07 -5.98
CA ALA A 216 0.63 13.25 -6.85
C ALA A 216 -0.26 13.17 -8.10
N THR A 217 -0.98 12.08 -8.36
CA THR A 217 -1.74 11.89 -9.61
C THR A 217 -3.11 12.56 -9.58
N ALA A 218 -3.98 12.16 -8.66
CA ALA A 218 -5.38 12.62 -8.59
C ALA A 218 -5.60 13.64 -7.45
N TRP A 219 -6.10 14.84 -7.78
CA TRP A 219 -6.18 16.00 -6.88
C TRP A 219 -7.02 15.78 -5.62
N ASN A 220 -8.21 15.21 -5.76
CA ASN A 220 -9.08 14.89 -4.63
C ASN A 220 -8.41 13.92 -3.64
N PHE A 221 -7.50 13.06 -4.11
CA PHE A 221 -6.70 12.21 -3.24
C PHE A 221 -5.41 12.91 -2.75
N LYS A 222 -4.86 13.88 -3.49
CA LYS A 222 -3.75 14.74 -3.01
C LYS A 222 -4.13 15.47 -1.73
N GLU A 223 -5.30 16.11 -1.74
CA GLU A 223 -5.79 16.94 -0.63
C GLU A 223 -6.01 16.13 0.65
N ILE A 224 -6.72 15.00 0.56
CA ILE A 224 -6.90 14.07 1.68
C ILE A 224 -5.55 13.58 2.21
N GLY A 225 -4.61 13.24 1.32
CA GLY A 225 -3.26 12.82 1.71
C GLY A 225 -2.52 13.87 2.53
N VAL A 226 -2.62 15.14 2.16
CA VAL A 226 -1.99 16.26 2.89
C VAL A 226 -2.69 16.53 4.21
N GLN A 227 -4.02 16.51 4.24
CA GLN A 227 -4.78 16.64 5.49
C GLN A 227 -4.40 15.54 6.49
N HIS A 228 -4.30 14.28 6.02
CA HIS A 228 -3.80 13.19 6.85
C HIS A 228 -2.38 13.47 7.34
N ALA A 229 -1.47 13.92 6.48
CA ALA A 229 -0.10 14.23 6.87
C ALA A 229 -0.01 15.32 7.95
N LEU A 230 -0.78 16.40 7.81
CA LEU A 230 -0.89 17.50 8.76
C LEU A 230 -1.36 17.01 10.13
N LEU A 231 -2.50 16.31 10.17
CA LEU A 231 -3.11 15.88 11.41
C LEU A 231 -2.25 14.84 12.15
N ILE A 232 -1.61 13.93 11.40
CA ILE A 232 -0.65 12.97 11.95
C ILE A 232 0.51 13.72 12.59
N SER A 233 1.08 14.68 11.88
CA SER A 233 2.27 15.40 12.33
C SER A 233 1.98 16.29 13.53
N GLN A 234 0.87 17.02 13.54
CA GLN A 234 0.43 17.80 14.70
C GLN A 234 0.36 16.92 15.96
N TYR A 235 -0.28 15.75 15.85
CA TYR A 235 -0.39 14.81 16.96
C TYR A 235 0.97 14.29 17.47
N ILE A 236 1.91 14.01 16.56
CA ILE A 236 3.22 13.43 16.92
C ILE A 236 4.16 14.48 17.49
N THR A 237 4.20 15.67 16.90
CA THR A 237 5.08 16.76 17.30
C THR A 237 4.75 17.28 18.70
N GLU A 238 3.47 17.22 19.10
CA GLU A 238 3.02 17.61 20.43
C GLU A 238 3.44 16.64 21.55
N ILE A 239 3.68 15.36 21.25
CA ILE A 239 3.85 14.31 22.28
C ILE A 239 5.30 13.82 22.38
N ASP A 240 5.94 13.42 21.28
CA ASP A 240 7.17 12.62 21.34
C ASP A 240 8.35 13.17 20.52
N ASN A 241 8.20 14.32 19.84
CA ASN A 241 9.21 14.91 18.95
C ASN A 241 9.82 13.86 17.97
N ILE A 242 8.99 12.93 17.50
CA ILE A 242 9.40 11.85 16.59
C ILE A 242 9.63 12.46 15.20
N PRO A 243 10.77 12.17 14.55
CA PRO A 243 11.02 12.55 13.17
C PRO A 243 9.91 12.13 12.21
N VAL A 244 9.43 13.05 11.37
CA VAL A 244 8.42 12.80 10.33
C VAL A 244 8.99 13.10 8.94
N LEU A 245 8.88 12.17 8.01
CA LEU A 245 9.22 12.31 6.59
C LEU A 245 7.92 12.27 5.78
N VAL A 246 7.68 13.26 4.92
CA VAL A 246 6.55 13.25 3.96
C VAL A 246 7.07 13.02 2.55
N ILE A 247 6.54 12.01 1.87
CA ILE A 247 6.87 11.64 0.48
C ILE A 247 5.66 11.92 -0.40
N THR A 248 5.81 12.78 -1.40
CA THR A 248 4.83 12.88 -2.50
C THR A 248 5.19 11.90 -3.59
N SER A 249 4.37 10.87 -3.73
CA SER A 249 4.54 9.81 -4.71
C SER A 249 3.95 10.14 -6.07
N LYS A 250 4.43 9.48 -7.11
CA LYS A 250 3.89 9.37 -8.49
C LYS A 250 3.94 10.68 -9.28
N THR A 251 4.87 11.55 -8.95
CA THR A 251 5.09 12.82 -9.65
C THR A 251 5.54 12.62 -11.10
N ASP A 252 6.23 11.52 -11.39
CA ASP A 252 6.60 11.05 -12.72
C ASP A 252 5.38 10.60 -13.54
N LEU A 253 4.49 9.79 -12.94
CA LEU A 253 3.23 9.41 -13.57
C LEU A 253 2.36 10.64 -13.83
N TYR A 254 2.31 11.59 -12.88
CA TYR A 254 1.66 12.89 -13.11
C TYR A 254 2.23 13.62 -14.32
N LYS A 255 3.56 13.68 -14.49
CA LYS A 255 4.18 14.32 -15.68
C LYS A 255 3.77 13.64 -16.99
N ILE A 256 3.66 12.31 -17.00
CA ILE A 256 3.22 11.55 -18.17
C ILE A 256 1.75 11.86 -18.49
N LEU A 257 0.88 11.71 -17.50
CA LEU A 257 -0.56 11.89 -17.64
C LEU A 257 -0.96 13.34 -17.92
N SER A 258 -0.20 14.32 -17.42
CA SER A 258 -0.43 15.76 -17.67
C SER A 258 0.06 16.24 -19.03
N SER A 259 0.70 15.38 -19.84
CA SER A 259 1.12 15.77 -21.17
C SER A 259 -0.10 16.04 -22.08
N PRO A 260 -0.11 17.11 -22.89
CA PRO A 260 -1.27 17.46 -23.72
C PRO A 260 -1.71 16.32 -24.63
N LYS A 261 -0.76 15.55 -25.17
CA LYS A 261 -1.02 14.39 -26.03
C LYS A 261 -1.81 13.30 -25.29
N ILE A 262 -1.43 12.98 -24.04
CA ILE A 262 -2.12 11.96 -23.25
C ILE A 262 -3.49 12.44 -22.81
N ILE A 263 -3.61 13.71 -22.37
CA ILE A 263 -4.91 14.29 -22.03
C ILE A 263 -5.84 14.27 -23.24
N ASP A 264 -5.38 14.70 -24.42
CA ASP A 264 -6.21 14.71 -25.63
C ASP A 264 -6.63 13.29 -26.06
N HIS A 265 -5.72 12.33 -25.95
CA HIS A 265 -6.00 10.91 -26.23
C HIS A 265 -7.04 10.34 -25.26
N HIS A 266 -6.79 10.43 -23.95
CA HIS A 266 -7.71 9.93 -22.92
C HIS A 266 -9.07 10.63 -22.98
N SER A 267 -9.11 11.94 -23.26
CA SER A 267 -10.37 12.67 -23.39
C SER A 267 -11.19 12.19 -24.59
N SER A 268 -10.54 11.88 -25.71
CA SER A 268 -11.22 11.35 -26.89
C SER A 268 -11.71 9.92 -26.64
N LEU A 269 -10.82 9.05 -26.14
CA LEU A 269 -11.15 7.66 -25.83
C LEU A 269 -12.33 7.53 -24.86
N ILE A 270 -12.35 8.36 -23.81
CA ILE A 270 -13.44 8.36 -22.82
C ILE A 270 -14.73 8.90 -23.43
N ALA A 271 -14.67 10.00 -24.20
CA ALA A 271 -15.85 10.55 -24.86
C ALA A 271 -16.50 9.52 -25.78
N ASP A 272 -15.69 8.90 -26.65
CA ASP A 272 -16.14 7.87 -27.59
C ASP A 272 -16.73 6.67 -26.84
N THR A 273 -16.05 6.22 -25.78
CA THR A 273 -16.55 5.12 -24.92
C THR A 273 -17.91 5.43 -24.33
N VAL A 274 -18.13 6.64 -23.80
CA VAL A 274 -19.41 7.00 -23.18
C VAL A 274 -20.53 7.12 -24.22
N GLN A 275 -20.23 7.69 -25.39
CA GLN A 275 -21.19 7.82 -26.49
C GLN A 275 -21.61 6.45 -27.07
N ASP A 276 -20.73 5.46 -27.02
CA ASP A 276 -20.99 4.10 -27.49
C ASP A 276 -21.79 3.24 -26.47
N ILE A 277 -22.05 3.74 -25.25
CA ILE A 277 -22.81 2.99 -24.24
C ILE A 277 -24.27 2.89 -24.68
N THR A 278 -24.76 1.65 -24.79
CA THR A 278 -26.17 1.38 -25.15
C THR A 278 -26.94 0.72 -24.00
N PRO A 279 -28.26 0.96 -23.88
CA PRO A 279 -29.09 0.30 -22.88
C PRO A 279 -29.01 -1.23 -23.01
N ASN A 280 -28.88 -1.92 -21.89
CA ASN A 280 -28.69 -3.38 -21.81
C ASN A 280 -27.40 -3.92 -22.42
N GLN A 281 -26.43 -3.08 -22.77
CA GLN A 281 -25.09 -3.53 -23.15
C GLN A 281 -24.49 -4.38 -22.04
N LYS A 282 -23.98 -5.55 -22.41
CA LYS A 282 -23.31 -6.45 -21.47
C LYS A 282 -21.88 -5.99 -21.22
N VAL A 283 -21.54 -5.71 -19.97
CA VAL A 283 -20.19 -5.35 -19.53
C VAL A 283 -19.62 -6.49 -18.73
N VAL A 284 -18.42 -6.94 -19.11
CA VAL A 284 -17.70 -8.01 -18.42
C VAL A 284 -16.72 -7.40 -17.42
N TYR A 285 -16.58 -8.03 -16.26
CA TYR A 285 -15.61 -7.66 -15.22
C TYR A 285 -15.12 -8.91 -14.51
N PHE A 286 -14.03 -8.78 -13.75
CA PHE A 286 -13.53 -9.87 -12.91
C PHE A 286 -14.06 -9.73 -11.49
N ASP A 287 -14.93 -10.62 -11.05
CA ASP A 287 -15.43 -10.65 -9.66
C ASP A 287 -14.31 -11.20 -8.78
N ARG A 288 -13.70 -10.31 -8.00
CA ARG A 288 -12.55 -10.60 -7.14
C ARG A 288 -12.96 -11.32 -5.86
N VAL A 289 -14.22 -11.18 -5.42
CA VAL A 289 -14.75 -11.92 -4.26
C VAL A 289 -14.86 -13.40 -4.60
N ASN A 290 -15.35 -13.71 -5.80
CA ASN A 290 -15.57 -15.08 -6.24
C ASN A 290 -14.46 -15.61 -7.17
N ASN A 291 -13.43 -14.81 -7.42
CA ASN A 291 -12.29 -15.12 -8.29
C ASN A 291 -12.68 -15.65 -9.68
N GLN A 292 -13.67 -15.02 -10.32
CA GLN A 292 -14.20 -15.47 -11.62
C GLN A 292 -14.71 -14.31 -12.49
N PRO A 293 -14.68 -14.44 -13.82
CA PRO A 293 -15.33 -13.48 -14.71
C PRO A 293 -16.84 -13.42 -14.48
N ARG A 294 -17.40 -12.22 -14.43
CA ARG A 294 -18.83 -11.95 -14.36
C ARG A 294 -19.23 -10.86 -15.33
N SER A 295 -20.52 -10.59 -15.41
CA SER A 295 -21.04 -9.52 -16.25
C SER A 295 -22.30 -8.91 -15.66
N PHE A 296 -22.54 -7.65 -15.99
CA PHE A 296 -23.81 -6.97 -15.77
C PHE A 296 -24.30 -6.35 -17.08
N ASN A 297 -25.58 -5.97 -17.12
CA ASN A 297 -26.14 -5.22 -18.25
C ASN A 297 -26.29 -3.76 -17.83
N ILE A 298 -25.91 -2.84 -18.71
CA ILE A 298 -26.08 -1.40 -18.49
C ILE A 298 -27.55 -1.08 -18.24
N LYS A 299 -27.83 -0.50 -17.07
CA LYS A 299 -29.11 0.11 -16.74
C LYS A 299 -28.98 1.61 -16.86
N GLN A 300 -29.85 2.22 -17.66
CA GLN A 300 -29.99 3.68 -17.68
C GLN A 300 -30.77 4.16 -16.46
N GLY A 301 -30.34 5.29 -15.92
CA GLY A 301 -31.04 6.07 -14.92
C GLY A 301 -32.12 6.96 -15.55
N ARG A 302 -32.44 8.05 -14.88
CA ARG A 302 -33.37 9.07 -15.41
C ARG A 302 -32.68 9.88 -16.50
N GLN A 303 -33.40 10.23 -17.58
CA GLN A 303 -32.91 11.16 -18.61
C GLN A 303 -31.55 10.76 -19.21
N ASP A 304 -31.43 9.51 -19.67
CA ASP A 304 -30.20 8.99 -20.31
C ASP A 304 -28.92 9.09 -19.45
N SER A 305 -29.08 9.20 -18.12
CA SER A 305 -27.96 9.14 -17.18
C SER A 305 -27.48 7.71 -16.94
N LEU A 306 -26.22 7.58 -16.58
CA LEU A 306 -25.58 6.36 -16.13
C LEU A 306 -25.32 6.43 -14.63
N TYR A 307 -25.39 5.27 -13.97
CA TYR A 307 -25.00 5.17 -12.57
C TYR A 307 -23.47 5.23 -12.44
N PHE A 308 -22.98 5.92 -11.41
CA PHE A 308 -21.55 6.11 -11.15
C PHE A 308 -20.73 4.82 -11.24
N THR A 309 -21.14 3.77 -10.54
CA THR A 309 -20.48 2.47 -10.44
C THR A 309 -20.49 1.71 -11.76
N GLN A 310 -21.53 1.86 -12.58
CA GLN A 310 -21.58 1.27 -13.91
C GLN A 310 -20.60 1.96 -14.85
N LEU A 311 -20.61 3.29 -14.85
CA LEU A 311 -19.70 4.06 -15.69
C LEU A 311 -18.24 3.89 -15.23
N GLU A 312 -17.99 3.84 -13.91
CA GLU A 312 -16.68 3.50 -13.35
C GLU A 312 -16.15 2.19 -13.93
N GLN A 313 -16.94 1.11 -13.89
CA GLN A 313 -16.49 -0.19 -14.40
C GLN A 313 -16.22 -0.18 -15.91
N VAL A 314 -17.06 0.51 -16.69
CA VAL A 314 -16.86 0.65 -18.14
C VAL A 314 -15.56 1.39 -18.42
N LEU A 315 -15.36 2.56 -17.80
CA LEU A 315 -14.16 3.36 -18.02
C LEU A 315 -12.90 2.67 -17.49
N VAL A 316 -12.97 1.95 -16.37
CA VAL A 316 -11.84 1.14 -15.88
C VAL A 316 -11.45 0.08 -16.89
N ASN A 317 -12.41 -0.63 -17.50
CA ASN A 317 -12.12 -1.62 -18.54
C ASN A 317 -11.44 -0.98 -19.75
N THR A 318 -11.99 0.14 -20.24
CA THR A 318 -11.44 0.89 -21.37
C THR A 318 -10.01 1.34 -21.09
N MET A 319 -9.78 1.98 -19.95
CA MET A 319 -8.48 2.52 -19.58
C MET A 319 -7.44 1.42 -19.30
N GLN A 320 -7.86 0.24 -18.84
CA GLN A 320 -6.97 -0.92 -18.70
C GLN A 320 -6.53 -1.48 -20.05
N VAL A 321 -7.43 -1.51 -21.05
CA VAL A 321 -7.05 -1.89 -22.42
C VAL A 321 -6.05 -0.87 -22.98
N ASP A 322 -6.37 0.42 -22.89
CA ASP A 322 -5.48 1.49 -23.35
C ASP A 322 -4.10 1.43 -22.68
N HIS A 323 -4.07 1.22 -21.37
CA HIS A 323 -2.82 1.11 -20.63
C HIS A 323 -1.98 -0.09 -21.06
N ARG A 324 -2.58 -1.26 -21.31
CA ARG A 324 -1.86 -2.44 -21.82
C ARG A 324 -1.29 -2.23 -23.21
N GLU A 325 -1.97 -1.45 -24.05
CA GLU A 325 -1.54 -1.18 -25.42
C GLU A 325 -0.45 -0.11 -25.50
N ASN A 326 -0.49 0.90 -24.61
CA ASN A 326 0.41 2.05 -24.65
C ASN A 326 1.53 2.01 -23.60
N ASP A 327 1.48 1.09 -22.64
CA ASP A 327 2.48 0.85 -21.58
C ASP A 327 2.97 2.13 -20.87
N TYR A 328 2.04 2.86 -20.25
CA TYR A 328 2.39 4.05 -19.45
C TYR A 328 3.17 3.65 -18.18
N PRO A 329 4.47 4.00 -18.05
CA PRO A 329 5.27 3.54 -16.92
C PRO A 329 4.68 3.97 -15.57
N GLY A 330 4.52 3.01 -14.66
CA GLY A 330 4.01 3.26 -13.32
C GLY A 330 2.48 3.38 -13.21
N PHE A 331 1.73 3.32 -14.31
CA PHE A 331 0.26 3.47 -14.31
C PHE A 331 -0.48 2.18 -13.95
N SER A 332 -0.31 1.70 -12.72
CA SER A 332 -0.91 0.45 -12.24
C SER A 332 -2.44 0.39 -12.40
N GLN A 333 -2.98 -0.83 -12.39
CA GLN A 333 -4.41 -1.13 -12.28
C GLN A 333 -5.11 -0.35 -11.16
N VAL A 334 -4.47 -0.22 -9.99
CA VAL A 334 -5.01 0.60 -8.89
C VAL A 334 -5.06 2.08 -9.30
N ASN A 335 -4.01 2.58 -9.96
CA ASN A 335 -3.97 3.96 -10.44
C ASN A 335 -5.04 4.22 -11.50
N VAL A 336 -5.32 3.27 -12.39
CA VAL A 336 -6.41 3.39 -13.37
C VAL A 336 -7.76 3.60 -12.67
N ARG A 337 -8.06 2.84 -11.61
CA ARG A 337 -9.32 2.98 -10.87
C ARG A 337 -9.41 4.33 -10.15
N LEU A 338 -8.35 4.75 -9.48
CA LEU A 338 -8.29 6.07 -8.83
C LEU A 338 -8.39 7.20 -9.86
N TYR A 339 -7.76 7.06 -11.03
CA TYR A 339 -7.82 8.03 -12.11
C TYR A 339 -9.25 8.18 -12.65
N VAL A 340 -9.93 7.06 -12.94
CA VAL A 340 -11.33 7.05 -13.37
C VAL A 340 -12.25 7.64 -12.29
N ARG A 341 -12.10 7.24 -11.03
CA ARG A 341 -12.89 7.82 -9.93
C ARG A 341 -12.71 9.32 -9.79
N SER A 342 -11.47 9.80 -9.86
CA SER A 342 -11.15 11.22 -9.79
C SER A 342 -11.84 11.98 -10.92
N LEU A 343 -11.85 11.42 -12.13
CA LEU A 343 -12.58 11.99 -13.27
C LEU A 343 -14.08 12.06 -13.00
N LEU A 344 -14.70 10.96 -12.55
CA LEU A 344 -16.14 10.92 -12.28
C LEU A 344 -16.55 11.89 -11.16
N LEU A 345 -15.76 11.99 -10.10
CA LEU A 345 -15.95 12.97 -9.03
C LEU A 345 -15.82 14.41 -9.57
N GLY A 346 -14.84 14.66 -10.43
CA GLY A 346 -14.67 15.96 -11.06
C GLY A 346 -15.82 16.35 -11.99
N PHE A 347 -16.46 15.38 -12.65
CA PHE A 347 -17.70 15.61 -13.38
C PHE A 347 -18.86 15.97 -12.48
N CYS A 348 -18.97 15.33 -11.32
CA CYS A 348 -20.02 15.66 -10.36
C CYS A 348 -19.83 17.09 -9.83
N ASP A 349 -18.60 17.48 -9.51
CA ASP A 349 -18.25 18.86 -9.12
C ASP A 349 -18.52 19.85 -10.27
N LEU A 350 -18.13 19.51 -11.50
CA LEU A 350 -18.40 20.34 -12.69
C LEU A 350 -19.89 20.58 -12.90
N VAL A 351 -20.71 19.54 -12.77
CA VAL A 351 -22.17 19.59 -12.90
C VAL A 351 -22.76 20.51 -11.81
N LEU A 352 -22.29 20.42 -10.57
CA LEU A 352 -22.66 21.35 -9.49
C LEU A 352 -22.24 22.80 -9.79
N GLN A 353 -21.06 23.02 -10.37
CA GLN A 353 -20.52 24.35 -10.67
C GLN A 353 -21.13 25.01 -11.91
N TRP A 354 -21.40 24.25 -12.97
CA TRP A 354 -22.07 24.74 -14.18
C TRP A 354 -23.47 25.20 -13.87
N MET A 355 -24.12 24.51 -12.95
CA MET A 355 -25.50 24.74 -12.63
C MET A 355 -25.63 25.48 -11.30
N LYS A 356 -24.95 26.64 -11.15
CA LYS A 356 -25.18 27.68 -10.10
C LYS A 356 -26.63 28.19 -9.99
N ASP A 357 -27.58 27.46 -10.57
CA ASP A 357 -29.01 27.54 -10.39
C ASP A 357 -29.39 26.88 -9.06
N SER A 358 -30.02 27.65 -8.16
CA SER A 358 -30.43 27.22 -6.82
C SER A 358 -31.42 26.04 -6.79
N ARG A 359 -31.92 25.60 -7.94
CA ARG A 359 -32.92 24.51 -8.07
C ARG A 359 -32.30 23.12 -8.28
N ILE A 360 -31.00 23.02 -8.51
CA ILE A 360 -30.33 21.73 -8.78
C ILE A 360 -30.41 20.75 -7.62
N PRO A 361 -30.20 21.17 -6.35
CA PRO A 361 -30.48 20.32 -5.20
C PRO A 361 -31.88 19.68 -5.22
N ASP A 362 -32.87 20.35 -5.82
CA ASP A 362 -34.24 19.84 -5.92
C ASP A 362 -34.43 18.87 -7.10
N ILE A 363 -33.66 19.05 -8.19
CA ILE A 363 -33.76 18.22 -9.41
C ILE A 363 -32.91 16.94 -9.28
N TYR A 364 -31.70 17.08 -8.74
CA TYR A 364 -30.73 16.00 -8.52
C TYR A 364 -30.20 16.05 -7.09
N PRO A 365 -31.03 15.75 -6.07
CA PRO A 365 -30.59 15.73 -4.68
C PRO A 365 -29.42 14.77 -4.44
N GLU A 366 -29.26 13.76 -5.29
CA GLU A 366 -28.16 12.79 -5.25
C GLU A 366 -26.78 13.41 -5.50
N LEU A 367 -26.72 14.58 -6.17
CA LEU A 367 -25.45 15.29 -6.37
C LEU A 367 -24.98 16.05 -5.13
N ASN A 368 -25.82 16.26 -4.12
CA ASN A 368 -25.39 16.79 -2.81
C ASN A 368 -24.74 15.72 -1.93
N ALA A 369 -24.59 14.49 -2.45
CA ALA A 369 -23.98 13.38 -1.74
C ALA A 369 -22.45 13.39 -1.80
N PHE A 370 -21.77 14.36 -2.41
CA PHE A 370 -20.30 14.35 -2.40
C PHE A 370 -19.76 15.06 -1.16
N ASP A 371 -19.38 14.28 -0.16
CA ASP A 371 -18.62 14.74 1.00
C ASP A 371 -17.26 14.02 1.11
N ASP A 372 -16.41 14.52 2.01
CA ASP A 372 -15.07 13.96 2.23
C ASP A 372 -15.12 12.48 2.64
N ASN A 373 -16.18 12.04 3.31
CA ASN A 373 -16.34 10.63 3.71
C ASN A 373 -16.53 9.73 2.49
N LEU A 374 -17.33 10.15 1.51
CA LEU A 374 -17.49 9.41 0.24
C LEU A 374 -16.16 9.33 -0.52
N ILE A 375 -15.47 10.46 -0.67
CA ILE A 375 -14.20 10.50 -1.42
C ILE A 375 -13.19 9.57 -0.76
N ASN A 376 -13.12 9.59 0.57
CA ASN A 376 -12.24 8.75 1.35
C ASN A 376 -12.64 7.25 1.27
N ALA A 377 -13.93 6.93 1.31
CA ALA A 377 -14.42 5.57 1.09
C ALA A 377 -14.03 5.06 -0.32
N LEU A 378 -14.27 5.86 -1.36
CA LEU A 378 -13.89 5.53 -2.74
C LEU A 378 -12.38 5.40 -2.92
N ASN A 379 -11.56 6.12 -2.14
CA ASN A 379 -10.12 5.94 -2.14
C ASN A 379 -9.69 4.60 -1.51
N TYR A 380 -10.40 4.19 -0.45
CA TYR A 380 -10.09 2.98 0.31
C TYR A 380 -10.50 1.70 -0.44
N TYR A 381 -11.70 1.66 -1.02
CA TYR A 381 -12.19 0.51 -1.78
C TYR A 381 -11.58 0.46 -3.17
N ARG A 382 -10.33 0.03 -3.28
CA ARG A 382 -9.55 0.15 -4.52
C ARG A 382 -10.14 -0.55 -5.75
N PRO A 383 -10.66 -1.78 -5.68
CA PRO A 383 -11.41 -2.37 -6.79
C PRO A 383 -12.72 -1.62 -7.04
N THR A 384 -13.31 -1.74 -8.22
CA THR A 384 -14.62 -1.15 -8.49
C THR A 384 -15.70 -1.79 -7.61
N ALA A 385 -16.84 -1.11 -7.49
CA ALA A 385 -18.04 -1.64 -6.82
C ALA A 385 -18.42 -3.06 -7.30
N PHE A 386 -18.32 -3.30 -8.61
CA PHE A 386 -18.65 -4.59 -9.20
C PHE A 386 -17.62 -5.67 -8.86
N GLU A 387 -16.32 -5.35 -8.89
CA GLU A 387 -15.26 -6.30 -8.57
C GLU A 387 -15.34 -6.82 -7.14
N THR A 388 -15.83 -6.02 -6.19
CA THR A 388 -15.97 -6.39 -4.77
C THR A 388 -17.39 -6.70 -4.33
N ASN A 389 -18.36 -6.70 -5.25
CA ASN A 389 -19.80 -6.78 -4.93
C ASN A 389 -20.21 -5.74 -3.86
N THR A 390 -19.58 -4.56 -3.86
CA THR A 390 -19.87 -3.47 -2.93
C THR A 390 -20.96 -2.59 -3.52
N THR A 391 -22.02 -2.38 -2.76
CA THR A 391 -23.14 -1.52 -3.16
C THR A 391 -22.84 -0.06 -2.84
N TRP A 392 -23.48 0.89 -3.54
CA TRP A 392 -23.35 2.31 -3.25
C TRP A 392 -23.66 2.66 -1.78
N ARG A 393 -24.68 2.00 -1.21
CA ARG A 393 -25.06 2.17 0.21
C ARG A 393 -23.93 1.78 1.17
N GLN A 394 -23.05 0.85 0.78
CA GLN A 394 -21.89 0.49 1.60
C GLN A 394 -20.77 1.53 1.51
N PHE A 395 -20.68 2.29 0.42
CA PHE A 395 -19.73 3.41 0.35
C PHE A 395 -20.21 4.63 1.15
N HIS A 396 -21.54 4.86 1.19
CA HIS A 396 -22.05 6.17 1.55
C HIS A 396 -23.22 6.21 2.54
N GLY A 397 -23.64 5.04 3.04
CA GLY A 397 -24.77 4.90 3.96
C GLY A 397 -26.11 4.66 3.25
N GLU A 398 -27.11 4.20 4.01
CA GLU A 398 -28.42 3.79 3.47
C GLU A 398 -29.27 4.96 2.93
N GLU A 399 -29.02 6.19 3.39
CA GLU A 399 -29.85 7.36 3.10
C GLU A 399 -29.50 8.04 1.78
N LYS A 400 -28.37 7.69 1.15
CA LYS A 400 -27.82 8.44 0.03
C LYS A 400 -27.82 7.60 -1.25
N ASN A 401 -28.49 8.12 -2.28
CA ASN A 401 -28.58 7.48 -3.59
C ASN A 401 -27.31 7.71 -4.41
N GLU A 402 -27.14 6.86 -5.42
CA GLU A 402 -26.04 6.96 -6.37
C GLU A 402 -26.28 8.12 -7.35
N PRO A 403 -25.26 8.97 -7.59
CA PRO A 403 -25.39 10.15 -8.43
C PRO A 403 -25.59 9.76 -9.89
N PRO A 404 -26.55 10.39 -10.61
CA PRO A 404 -26.71 10.20 -12.04
C PRO A 404 -25.63 10.97 -12.80
N LEU A 405 -24.94 10.28 -13.70
CA LEU A 405 -23.95 10.86 -14.61
C LEU A 405 -24.57 11.05 -15.98
N ILE A 406 -24.78 12.30 -16.38
CA ILE A 406 -25.42 12.66 -17.64
C ILE A 406 -24.44 12.39 -18.78
N SER A 407 -24.74 11.42 -19.63
CA SER A 407 -23.85 10.98 -20.73
C SER A 407 -23.44 12.14 -21.65
N ASP A 408 -24.37 13.06 -21.94
CA ASP A 408 -24.11 14.24 -22.78
C ASP A 408 -23.07 15.21 -22.19
N ALA A 409 -22.83 15.18 -20.88
CA ALA A 409 -21.78 15.99 -20.25
C ALA A 409 -20.37 15.45 -20.55
N PHE A 410 -20.24 14.20 -21.01
CA PHE A 410 -18.96 13.55 -21.30
C PHE A 410 -18.48 13.83 -22.73
N ASP A 411 -18.54 15.09 -23.16
CA ASP A 411 -17.86 15.49 -24.39
C ASP A 411 -16.36 15.70 -24.16
N ARG A 412 -15.58 15.64 -25.24
CA ARG A 412 -14.11 15.76 -25.20
C ARG A 412 -13.64 17.04 -24.51
N THR A 413 -14.33 18.17 -24.70
CA THR A 413 -13.96 19.46 -24.12
C THR A 413 -14.14 19.43 -22.61
N SER A 414 -15.28 18.89 -22.18
CA SER A 414 -15.63 18.76 -20.76
C SER A 414 -14.71 17.80 -20.04
N ILE A 415 -14.43 16.62 -20.62
CA ILE A 415 -13.47 15.65 -20.05
C ILE A 415 -12.08 16.27 -19.92
N LYS A 416 -11.62 16.99 -20.96
CA LYS A 416 -10.34 17.69 -20.93
C LYS A 416 -10.28 18.74 -19.84
N GLY A 417 -11.36 19.53 -19.68
CA GLY A 417 -11.52 20.50 -18.61
C GLY A 417 -11.41 19.84 -17.23
N VAL A 418 -12.12 18.73 -17.00
CA VAL A 418 -12.06 17.98 -15.74
C VAL A 418 -10.66 17.43 -15.49
N PHE A 419 -9.97 16.89 -16.50
CA PHE A 419 -8.58 16.45 -16.31
C PHE A 419 -7.65 17.58 -15.90
N GLN A 420 -7.75 18.73 -16.56
CA GLN A 420 -6.86 19.87 -16.35
C GLN A 420 -7.16 20.60 -15.04
N GLU A 421 -8.42 20.79 -14.69
CA GLU A 421 -8.81 21.60 -13.54
C GLU A 421 -9.03 20.81 -12.27
N TYR A 422 -9.40 19.53 -12.40
CA TYR A 422 -9.75 18.67 -11.28
C TYR A 422 -8.75 17.51 -11.13
N VAL A 423 -8.71 16.52 -12.03
CA VAL A 423 -7.97 15.27 -11.79
C VAL A 423 -6.47 15.50 -11.61
N LEU A 424 -5.81 16.02 -12.64
CA LEU A 424 -4.37 16.21 -12.63
C LEU A 424 -4.00 17.53 -11.94
N ALA A 425 -4.91 18.51 -12.03
CA ALA A 425 -4.69 19.90 -11.71
C ALA A 425 -3.64 20.54 -12.63
N ASN A 426 -3.90 21.78 -13.04
CA ASN A 426 -3.00 22.51 -13.92
C ASN A 426 -1.67 22.78 -13.22
N LYS A 427 -0.66 23.20 -13.99
CA LYS A 427 0.70 23.40 -13.45
C LYS A 427 0.72 24.35 -12.25
N ASP A 428 -0.11 25.38 -12.27
CA ASP A 428 -0.18 26.38 -11.21
C ASP A 428 -0.75 25.80 -9.92
N LYS A 429 -1.87 25.06 -9.99
CA LYS A 429 -2.44 24.34 -8.83
C LYS A 429 -1.50 23.28 -8.29
N HIS A 430 -0.79 22.57 -9.16
CA HIS A 430 0.23 21.61 -8.72
C HIS A 430 1.41 22.29 -8.02
N GLN A 431 1.86 23.43 -8.52
CA GLN A 431 2.91 24.20 -7.86
C GLN A 431 2.44 24.76 -6.51
N GLN A 432 1.22 25.31 -6.43
CA GLN A 432 0.62 25.74 -5.16
C GLN A 432 0.57 24.62 -4.12
N PHE A 433 0.28 23.40 -4.55
CA PHE A 433 0.33 22.22 -3.69
C PHE A 433 1.75 21.94 -3.16
N LEU A 434 2.77 21.97 -4.03
CA LEU A 434 4.17 21.79 -3.62
C LEU A 434 4.66 22.92 -2.71
N ASP A 435 4.24 24.17 -2.98
CA ASP A 435 4.55 25.32 -2.15
C ASP A 435 3.89 25.19 -0.77
N SER A 436 2.65 24.69 -0.71
CA SER A 436 1.95 24.41 0.56
C SER A 436 2.69 23.34 1.38
N LEU A 437 3.16 22.27 0.74
CA LEU A 437 3.99 21.25 1.41
C LEU A 437 5.30 21.84 1.96
N THR A 438 5.90 22.79 1.23
CA THR A 438 7.10 23.50 1.66
C THR A 438 6.83 24.35 2.89
N GLN A 439 5.74 25.11 2.88
CA GLN A 439 5.30 25.91 4.02
C GLN A 439 5.02 25.03 5.25
N TYR A 440 4.34 23.90 5.08
CA TYR A 440 4.02 22.99 6.18
C TYR A 440 5.26 22.34 6.79
N HIS A 441 6.30 22.10 6.01
CA HIS A 441 7.58 21.64 6.55
C HIS A 441 8.20 22.65 7.51
N GLU A 442 8.19 23.94 7.16
CA GLU A 442 8.70 25.00 8.03
C GLU A 442 7.88 25.11 9.31
N GLU A 443 6.55 25.01 9.21
CA GLU A 443 5.63 25.15 10.34
C GLU A 443 5.65 23.94 11.30
N TYR A 444 5.66 22.72 10.75
CA TYR A 444 5.48 21.48 11.53
C TYR A 444 6.78 20.69 11.75
N ARG A 445 7.94 21.25 11.37
CA ARG A 445 9.27 20.62 11.46
C ARG A 445 9.30 19.23 10.83
N TRP A 446 8.62 19.06 9.70
CA TRP A 446 8.79 17.84 8.92
C TRP A 446 10.25 17.77 8.49
N ASN A 447 10.84 16.60 8.39
CA ASN A 447 12.22 16.53 7.95
C ASN A 447 12.38 16.64 6.43
N VAL A 448 11.31 16.72 5.63
CA VAL A 448 11.45 16.55 4.17
C VAL A 448 10.47 17.37 3.32
N ILE A 449 10.93 17.84 2.14
CA ILE A 449 10.05 18.34 1.07
C ILE A 449 10.51 17.95 -0.35
N GLY A 450 9.57 17.42 -1.13
CA GLY A 450 9.33 17.87 -2.51
C GLY A 450 9.93 17.05 -3.64
N GLY A 451 9.07 16.28 -4.33
CA GLY A 451 9.36 15.78 -5.69
C GLY A 451 10.18 14.49 -5.77
N VAL A 452 9.97 13.53 -4.85
CA VAL A 452 10.47 12.19 -5.11
C VAL A 452 9.68 11.63 -6.30
N TYR A 453 10.31 11.54 -7.46
CA TYR A 453 9.79 10.76 -8.59
C TYR A 453 9.57 9.34 -8.08
N THR A 454 8.34 8.81 -8.07
CA THR A 454 8.09 7.43 -7.59
C THR A 454 7.74 6.48 -8.69
N ASN A 455 8.38 6.67 -9.82
CA ASN A 455 8.97 5.49 -10.37
C ASN A 455 10.10 5.06 -9.42
N SER A 456 9.72 4.38 -8.34
CA SER A 456 10.53 3.33 -7.72
C SER A 456 10.90 2.23 -8.72
N VAL A 457 10.52 2.40 -9.99
CA VAL A 457 10.89 1.60 -11.17
C VAL A 457 11.95 2.31 -12.03
N THR A 458 12.04 3.65 -12.01
CA THR A 458 13.05 4.42 -12.75
C THR A 458 14.29 4.58 -11.90
N PRO A 459 15.49 4.55 -12.48
CA PRO A 459 16.73 4.75 -11.75
C PRO A 459 16.75 6.03 -10.89
N GLU A 460 16.27 7.15 -11.43
CA GLU A 460 16.26 8.45 -10.74
C GLU A 460 15.28 8.47 -9.56
N GLY A 461 14.07 7.93 -9.73
CA GLY A 461 13.09 7.86 -8.65
C GLY A 461 13.53 6.96 -7.49
N ARG A 462 14.19 5.84 -7.80
CA ARG A 462 14.80 4.94 -6.80
C ARG A 462 15.89 5.67 -6.00
N LYS A 463 16.78 6.36 -6.70
CA LYS A 463 17.84 7.18 -6.11
C LYS A 463 17.28 8.22 -5.13
N ASN A 464 16.28 8.99 -5.55
CA ASN A 464 15.66 10.02 -4.73
C ASN A 464 14.94 9.42 -3.51
N MET A 465 14.31 8.26 -3.68
CA MET A 465 13.64 7.55 -2.58
C MET A 465 14.65 7.06 -1.54
N LEU A 466 15.72 6.37 -1.97
CA LEU A 466 16.79 5.94 -1.07
C LEU A 466 17.37 7.11 -0.28
N HIS A 467 17.67 8.21 -0.96
CA HIS A 467 18.18 9.42 -0.32
C HIS A 467 17.21 10.00 0.71
N ALA A 468 15.90 10.06 0.41
CA ALA A 468 14.91 10.53 1.36
C ALA A 468 14.84 9.65 2.62
N PHE A 469 14.90 8.32 2.46
CA PHE A 469 14.94 7.38 3.58
C PHE A 469 16.24 7.48 4.37
N GLU A 470 17.37 7.73 3.71
CA GLU A 470 18.66 7.97 4.34
C GLU A 470 18.62 9.19 5.28
N GLN A 471 18.15 10.34 4.77
CA GLN A 471 17.98 11.56 5.57
C GLN A 471 17.05 11.32 6.76
N HIS A 472 16.00 10.52 6.57
CA HIS A 472 15.09 10.18 7.66
C HIS A 472 15.73 9.26 8.70
N PHE A 473 16.47 8.24 8.28
CA PHE A 473 17.20 7.37 9.20
C PHE A 473 18.23 8.16 10.02
N PHE A 474 18.87 9.15 9.40
CA PHE A 474 19.75 10.10 10.09
C PHE A 474 19.01 10.89 11.17
N ALA A 475 17.89 11.53 10.81
CA ALA A 475 17.08 12.30 11.75
C ALA A 475 16.57 11.43 12.91
N VAL A 476 16.19 10.17 12.63
CA VAL A 476 15.84 9.18 13.66
C VAL A 476 17.02 8.86 14.57
N ALA A 477 18.22 8.69 14.03
CA ALA A 477 19.42 8.43 14.82
C ALA A 477 19.77 9.63 15.72
N GLU A 478 19.71 10.85 15.19
CA GLU A 478 19.96 12.08 15.93
C GLU A 478 18.96 12.26 17.08
N ALA A 479 17.67 12.05 16.82
CA ALA A 479 16.62 12.11 17.84
C ALA A 479 16.84 11.09 18.97
N LYS A 480 17.52 9.97 18.68
CA LYS A 480 17.91 8.96 19.68
C LYS A 480 19.25 9.25 20.36
N GLY A 481 19.87 10.40 20.08
CA GLY A 481 21.11 10.85 20.71
C GLY A 481 22.39 10.45 19.98
N HIS A 482 22.31 9.89 18.77
CA HIS A 482 23.48 9.52 17.97
C HIS A 482 23.94 10.68 17.08
N LYS A 483 24.40 11.77 17.69
CA LYS A 483 24.78 13.03 17.00
C LYS A 483 26.10 12.96 16.21
N ASP A 484 26.90 11.92 16.45
CA ASP A 484 28.21 11.74 15.82
C ASP A 484 28.14 10.97 14.49
N LEU A 485 26.95 10.54 14.07
CA LEU A 485 26.75 10.00 12.73
C LEU A 485 26.85 11.13 11.72
N GLU A 486 27.45 10.87 10.57
CA GLU A 486 27.28 11.68 9.36
C GLU A 486 26.45 10.91 8.33
N VAL A 487 25.80 11.61 7.39
CA VAL A 487 24.99 10.98 6.31
C VAL A 487 25.80 9.91 5.56
N LYS A 488 27.05 10.22 5.21
CA LYS A 488 27.98 9.30 4.53
C LYS A 488 28.22 7.98 5.29
N ASP A 489 28.02 7.98 6.60
CA ASP A 489 28.19 6.79 7.45
C ASP A 489 27.03 5.80 7.29
N LEU A 490 25.96 6.15 6.58
CA LEU A 490 24.85 5.26 6.23
C LEU A 490 25.22 4.33 5.06
N GLY A 491 26.23 4.71 4.28
CA GLY A 491 26.74 3.95 3.14
C GLY A 491 25.69 3.77 2.04
N LEU A 492 24.65 4.61 1.96
CA LEU A 492 23.69 4.56 0.85
C LEU A 492 24.17 5.35 -0.37
N ASP A 493 25.17 6.20 -0.20
CA ASP A 493 25.95 6.85 -1.26
C ASP A 493 26.42 5.89 -2.37
N GLN A 494 26.67 4.62 -2.04
CA GLN A 494 27.12 3.62 -3.03
C GLN A 494 26.03 3.22 -4.03
N PHE A 495 24.77 3.61 -3.80
CA PHE A 495 23.64 3.41 -4.70
C PHE A 495 23.24 4.69 -5.46
N LEU A 496 23.86 5.84 -5.13
CA LEU A 496 23.68 7.14 -5.77
C LEU A 496 24.67 7.29 -6.93
#